data_AF-A0A920NXG1-F1
#
_entry.id   AF-A0A920NXG1-F1
#
_cell.length_a   1.000
_cell.length_b   1.000
_cell.length_c   1.000
_cell.angle_alpha   90.00
_cell.angle_beta   90.00
_cell.angle_gamma   90.00
#
_symmetry.space_group_name_H-M   'P 1'
#
loop_
_entity.id
_entity.type
_entity.pdbx_description
1 polymer ?
#
loop_
_entity_poly.entity_id
_entity_poly.type
_entity_poly.pdbx_seq_one_letter_code
_entity_poly.pdbx_strand_id
1 'polypeptide(L)' 'MMAKNNLSILIRIFSYSILALTLVFLINNVLTVWFDWPGVKKLFAHYELFGFKKLNKPLEGLQ' A
#
# COMPACT_ATOMS: atom_id res chain seq x y z
N MET A 1 -26.25 -16.74 -23.63
CA MET A 1 -25.97 -16.90 -22.18
C MET A 1 -24.45 -16.94 -21.97
N MET A 2 -23.76 -15.80 -22.09
CA MET A 2 -22.27 -15.74 -22.11
C MET A 2 -21.69 -14.42 -21.51
N ALA A 3 -22.51 -13.57 -20.89
CA ALA A 3 -22.05 -12.30 -20.30
C ALA A 3 -22.13 -12.24 -18.76
N LYS A 4 -22.99 -13.07 -18.14
CA LYS A 4 -23.28 -12.98 -16.70
C LYS A 4 -22.16 -13.53 -15.82
N ASN A 5 -21.43 -14.55 -16.29
CA ASN A 5 -20.40 -15.23 -15.50
C ASN A 5 -19.11 -14.38 -15.37
N ASN A 6 -18.70 -13.70 -16.45
CA ASN A 6 -17.47 -12.91 -16.46
C ASN A 6 -17.57 -11.67 -15.57
N LEU A 7 -18.75 -11.04 -15.53
CA LEU A 7 -19.01 -9.89 -14.66
C LEU A 7 -18.95 -10.29 -13.18
N SER A 8 -19.47 -11.47 -12.82
CA SER A 8 -19.36 -11.99 -11.43
C SER A 8 -17.92 -12.27 -11.03
N ILE A 9 -17.11 -12.85 -11.94
CA ILE A 9 -15.69 -13.09 -11.71
C ILE A 9 -14.92 -11.77 -11.56
N LEU A 10 -15.20 -10.78 -12.42
CA LEU A 10 -14.58 -9.46 -12.36
C LEU A 10 -14.87 -8.76 -11.03
N ILE A 11 -16.13 -8.76 -10.58
CA ILE A 11 -16.53 -8.16 -9.31
C ILE A 11 -15.83 -8.87 -8.14
N ARG A 12 -15.73 -10.20 -8.16
CA ARG A 12 -15.01 -10.95 -7.12
C ARG A 12 -13.54 -10.55 -7.04
N ILE A 13 -12.85 -10.48 -8.19
CA ILE A 13 -11.45 -10.06 -8.24
C ILE A 13 -11.32 -8.64 -7.71
N PHE A 14 -12.19 -7.72 -8.13
CA PHE A 14 -12.19 -6.34 -7.66
C PHE A 14 -12.43 -6.24 -6.14
N SER A 15 -13.40 -6.99 -5.61
CA SER A 15 -13.68 -7.06 -4.17
C SER A 15 -12.50 -7.62 -3.38
N TYR A 16 -11.85 -8.68 -3.88
CA TYR A 16 -10.65 -9.21 -3.23
C TYR A 16 -9.47 -8.24 -3.31
N SER A 17 -9.32 -7.49 -4.41
CA SER A 17 -8.32 -6.43 -4.52
C SER A 17 -8.54 -5.34 -3.48
N ILE A 18 -9.78 -4.87 -3.30
CA ILE A 18 -10.10 -3.89 -2.25
C ILE A 18 -9.78 -4.46 -0.87
N LEU A 19 -10.21 -5.70 -0.58
CA LEU A 19 -9.94 -6.35 0.70
C LEU A 19 -8.44 -6.47 0.97
N ALA A 20 -7.66 -6.87 -0.02
CA ALA A 20 -6.20 -6.95 0.07
C ALA A 20 -5.57 -5.57 0.32
N LEU A 21 -6.02 -4.53 -0.38
CA LEU A 21 -5.56 -3.16 -0.17
C LEU A 21 -5.88 -2.67 1.25
N THR A 22 -7.09 -2.95 1.76
CA THR A 22 -7.47 -2.62 3.13
C THR A 22 -6.60 -3.35 4.15
N LEU A 23 -6.31 -4.64 3.93
CA LEU A 23 -5.41 -5.40 4.81
C LEU A 23 -3.99 -4.84 4.79
N VAL A 24 -3.43 -4.54 3.62
CA VAL A 24 -2.11 -3.91 3.49
C VAL A 24 -2.08 -2.55 4.21
N PHE A 25 -3.13 -1.75 4.08
CA PHE A 25 -3.24 -0.47 4.77
C PHE A 25 -3.27 -0.65 6.30
N LEU A 26 -4.06 -1.61 6.79
CA LEU A 26 -4.18 -1.90 8.21
C LEU A 26 -2.84 -2.40 8.78
N ILE A 27 -2.21 -3.37 8.11
CA ILE A 27 -0.89 -3.89 8.46
C ILE A 27 0.13 -2.75 8.48
N ASN A 28 0.14 -1.89 7.45
CA ASN A 28 1.04 -0.74 7.43
C ASN A 28 0.81 0.21 8.61
N ASN A 29 -0.44 0.43 9.03
CA ASN A 29 -0.74 1.24 10.22
C ASN A 29 -0.26 0.57 11.51
N VAL A 30 -0.53 -0.73 11.68
CA VAL A 30 -0.05 -1.49 12.85
C VAL A 30 1.47 -1.45 12.94
N LEU A 31 2.17 -1.73 11.84
CA LEU A 31 3.64 -1.68 11.79
C LEU A 31 4.17 -0.28 12.08
N THR A 32 3.55 0.76 11.52
CA THR A 32 4.00 2.14 11.73
C THR A 32 3.82 2.60 13.17
N VAL A 33 2.70 2.24 13.82
CA VAL A 33 2.38 2.73 15.17
C VAL A 33 3.03 1.87 16.26
N TRP A 34 3.18 0.56 16.05
CA TRP A 34 3.63 -0.38 17.11
C TRP A 34 5.08 -0.83 16.95
N PHE A 35 5.65 -0.72 15.74
CA PHE A 35 6.99 -1.20 15.42
C PHE A 35 7.91 -0.10 14.85
N ASP A 36 7.52 1.17 15.01
CA ASP A 36 8.22 2.36 14.46
C ASP A 36 8.56 2.22 12.97
N TRP A 37 7.75 1.44 12.23
CA TRP A 37 8.05 1.15 10.85
C TRP A 37 8.00 2.46 10.04
N PRO A 38 8.99 2.74 9.18
CA PRO A 38 9.10 3.98 8.40
C PRO A 38 7.90 4.32 7.50
N GLY A 39 6.97 3.37 7.35
CA GLY A 39 5.84 3.43 6.45
C GLY A 39 6.23 3.08 5.03
N VAL A 40 5.25 2.60 4.27
CA VAL A 40 5.38 2.31 2.84
C VAL A 40 5.86 3.53 2.01
N LYS A 41 5.68 4.75 2.51
CA LYS A 41 6.15 6.01 1.87
C LYS A 41 7.67 6.06 1.70
N LYS A 42 8.44 5.69 2.72
CA LYS A 42 9.92 5.72 2.66
C LYS A 42 10.47 4.56 1.82
N LEU A 43 9.78 3.41 1.79
CA LEU A 43 10.12 2.31 0.90
C LEU A 43 9.99 2.72 -0.57
N PHE A 44 8.85 3.30 -0.96
CA PHE A 44 8.67 3.75 -2.34
C PHE A 44 9.61 4.91 -2.72
N ALA A 45 9.94 5.80 -1.79
CA ALA A 45 10.97 6.83 -2.00
C ALA A 45 12.39 6.25 -2.15
N HIS A 46 12.69 5.10 -1.54
CA HIS A 46 13.97 4.40 -1.72
C HIS A 46 14.09 3.75 -3.11
N TYR A 47 12.98 3.23 -3.63
CA TYR A 47 12.91 2.63 -4.97
C TYR A 47 12.54 3.64 -6.08
N GLU A 48 12.44 4.95 -5.76
CA GLU A 48 12.08 6.03 -6.69
C GLU A 48 10.78 5.79 -7.51
N LEU A 49 9.92 4.89 -7.03
CA LEU A 49 8.65 4.55 -7.65
C LEU A 49 7.61 5.61 -7.31
N PHE A 50 6.72 5.95 -8.24
CA PHE A 50 5.69 7.00 -8.12
C PHE A 50 6.20 8.46 -8.04
N GLY A 51 7.38 8.76 -8.61
CA GLY A 51 7.87 10.16 -8.68
C GLY A 51 8.29 10.74 -7.33
N PHE A 52 8.39 9.90 -6.30
CA PHE A 52 8.96 10.26 -5.02
C PHE A 52 10.48 10.36 -5.17
N LYS A 53 11.01 11.60 -5.14
CA LYS A 53 12.46 11.83 -5.05
C LYS A 53 12.99 11.20 -3.76
N LYS A 54 14.13 10.52 -3.86
CA LYS A 54 14.94 10.05 -2.72
C LYS A 54 14.97 11.14 -1.64
N LEU A 55 14.60 10.81 -0.40
CA LEU A 55 14.58 11.77 0.71
C LEU A 55 15.94 12.47 0.81
N ASN A 56 16.01 13.76 0.47
CA ASN A 56 17.22 14.58 0.57
C ASN A 56 17.55 14.99 2.01
N LYS A 57 16.87 14.45 3.02
CA LYS A 57 17.14 14.69 4.44
C LYS A 57 17.10 13.37 5.21
N PRO A 58 18.18 13.02 5.94
CA PRO A 58 18.15 11.88 6.85
C PRO A 58 17.10 12.13 7.94
N LEU A 59 16.42 11.07 8.39
CA LEU A 59 15.42 11.13 9.46
C LEU A 59 16.08 11.15 10.84
N GLU A 60 17.11 11.98 11.02
CA GLU A 60 17.81 12.23 12.28
C GLU A 60 17.45 13.63 12.81
N GLY A 61 16.16 13.93 12.91
CA GLY A 61 15.76 15.29 13.28
C GLY A 61 14.29 15.48 13.63
N LEU A 62 13.60 14.43 14.08
CA LEU A 62 12.53 14.67 15.06
C LEU A 62 13.23 14.56 16.42
N GLN A 63 13.12 15.61 17.24
CA GLN A 63 13.57 15.62 18.64
C GLN A 63 13.12 14.37 19.39
#